data_AF-A0A9D6FID5-F1
#
_entry.id   AF-A0A9D6FID5-F1
#
_cell.length_a   1.000
_cell.length_b   1.000
_cell.length_c   1.000
_cell.angle_alpha   90.00
_cell.angle_beta   90.00
_cell.angle_gamma   90.00
#
_symmetry.space_group_name_H-M   'P 1'
#
loop_
_entity.id
_entity.type
_entity.pdbx_description
1 polymer ?
#
loop_
_entity_poly.entity_id
_entity_poly.type
_entity_poly.pdbx_seq_one_letter_code
_entity_poly.pdbx_strand_id
1 'polypeptide(L)'
;MAEVVGRAVQALSRAISCASPYPPLLFALTDLAASGFETRADFMRQSKVYDTVIGQHLQSRYSEESAKNPSFGVNDFLDVSTRPRSRHVEPAFAQRLSAASPYQGLLVLWNALLVVAAISAFVRFDAR
;
A
#
# COMPACT_ATOMS: atom_id res chain seq x y z
N MET A 1 6.95 -9.55 -15.52
CA MET A 1 5.84 -10.54 -15.55
C MET A 1 5.32 -10.90 -14.16
N ALA A 2 6.16 -11.29 -13.20
CA ALA A 2 5.71 -11.66 -11.84
C ALA A 2 4.89 -10.56 -11.12
N GLU A 3 5.26 -9.30 -11.28
CA GLU A 3 4.56 -8.17 -10.66
C GLU A 3 3.15 -7.93 -11.23
N VAL A 4 2.95 -8.20 -12.52
CA VAL A 4 1.65 -8.06 -13.21
C VAL A 4 0.68 -9.15 -12.78
N VAL A 5 1.18 -10.39 -12.69
CA VAL A 5 0.41 -11.54 -12.19
C VAL A 5 0.03 -11.33 -10.72
N GLY A 6 0.96 -10.83 -9.90
CA GLY A 6 0.69 -10.51 -8.50
C GLY A 6 -0.44 -9.49 -8.32
N ARG A 7 -0.44 -8.41 -9.11
CA ARG A 7 -1.50 -7.39 -9.07
C ARG A 7 -2.86 -7.93 -9.53
N ALA A 8 -2.88 -8.79 -10.55
CA ALA A 8 -4.11 -9.39 -11.06
C ALA A 8 -4.76 -10.36 -10.05
N VAL A 9 -3.96 -11.21 -9.40
CA VAL A 9 -4.43 -12.11 -8.33
C VAL A 9 -4.97 -11.32 -7.14
N GLN A 10 -4.30 -10.21 -6.78
CA GLN A 10 -4.73 -9.35 -5.70
C GLN A 10 -6.06 -8.65 -6.00
N ALA A 11 -6.26 -8.20 -7.24
CA ALA A 11 -7.52 -7.62 -7.70
C ALA A 11 -8.66 -8.65 -7.68
N LEU A 12 -8.39 -9.89 -8.13
CA LEU A 12 -9.38 -10.96 -8.13
C LEU A 12 -9.79 -11.38 -6.71
N SER A 13 -8.83 -11.58 -5.80
CA SER A 13 -9.14 -11.90 -4.40
C SER A 13 -9.93 -10.79 -3.71
N ARG A 14 -9.68 -9.51 -4.04
CA ARG A 14 -10.49 -8.39 -3.56
C ARG A 14 -11.93 -8.49 -4.08
N ALA A 15 -12.10 -8.71 -5.38
CA ALA A 15 -13.42 -8.84 -6.00
C ALA A 15 -14.24 -10.00 -5.40
N ILE A 16 -13.61 -11.15 -5.14
CA ILE A 16 -14.26 -12.31 -4.52
C ILE A 16 -14.63 -12.01 -3.05
N SER A 17 -13.73 -11.38 -2.30
CA SER A 17 -13.97 -11.03 -0.89
C SER A 17 -15.14 -10.03 -0.74
N CYS A 18 -15.31 -9.16 -1.73
CA CYS A 18 -16.41 -8.19 -1.82
C CYS A 18 -17.81 -8.80 -2.03
N ALA A 19 -17.92 -10.11 -2.19
CA ALA A 19 -19.20 -10.83 -2.18
C ALA A 19 -19.94 -10.76 -0.82
N SER A 20 -19.27 -10.27 0.22
CA SER A 20 -19.88 -9.91 1.49
C SER A 20 -19.56 -8.45 1.84
N PRO A 21 -20.40 -7.78 2.66
CA PRO A 21 -20.19 -6.38 3.03
C PRO A 21 -19.01 -6.15 4.01
N TYR A 22 -18.51 -7.21 4.65
CA TYR A 22 -17.47 -7.10 5.68
C TYR A 22 -16.06 -6.78 5.11
N PRO A 23 -15.55 -7.43 4.06
CA PRO A 23 -14.25 -7.11 3.48
C PRO A 23 -14.15 -5.69 2.88
N PRO A 24 -15.16 -5.14 2.19
CA PRO A 24 -15.17 -3.73 1.78
C PRO A 24 -15.03 -2.77 2.97
N LEU A 25 -15.69 -3.06 4.09
CA LEU A 25 -15.56 -2.28 5.32
C LEU A 25 -14.12 -2.34 5.87
N LEU A 26 -13.53 -3.53 5.96
CA LEU A 26 -12.14 -3.69 6.41
C LEU A 26 -11.15 -2.96 5.50
N PHE A 27 -11.31 -3.03 4.18
CA PHE A 27 -10.44 -2.33 3.25
C PHE A 27 -10.59 -0.80 3.37
N ALA A 28 -11.83 -0.30 3.48
CA ALA A 28 -12.06 1.12 3.72
C ALA A 28 -11.35 1.59 5.01
N LEU A 29 -11.53 0.86 6.11
CA LEU A 29 -10.95 1.21 7.42
C LEU A 29 -9.42 1.15 7.41
N THR A 30 -8.81 0.16 6.75
CA THR A 30 -7.35 0.01 6.70
C THR A 30 -6.69 1.08 5.83
N ASP A 31 -7.27 1.42 4.67
CA ASP A 31 -6.78 2.52 3.84
C ASP A 31 -6.98 3.87 4.56
N LEU A 32 -8.12 4.07 5.24
CA LEU A 32 -8.35 5.24 6.11
C LEU A 32 -7.37 5.30 7.28
N ALA A 33 -6.94 4.18 7.85
CA ALA A 33 -5.95 4.12 8.94
C ALA A 33 -4.49 4.21 8.46
N ALA A 34 -4.26 4.44 7.15
CA ALA A 34 -2.94 4.42 6.53
C ALA A 34 -2.19 3.08 6.69
N SER A 35 -2.89 1.98 6.98
CA SER A 35 -2.31 0.63 7.13
C SER A 35 -2.71 -0.32 6.00
N GLY A 36 -3.39 0.20 4.98
CA GLY A 36 -3.89 -0.58 3.86
C GLY A 36 -2.87 -0.82 2.74
N PHE A 37 -3.37 -1.32 1.62
CA PHE A 37 -2.51 -1.83 0.54
C PHE A 37 -1.79 -0.73 -0.24
N GLU A 38 -2.40 0.45 -0.35
CA GLU A 38 -1.79 1.61 -1.01
C GLU A 38 -0.53 2.05 -0.25
N THR A 39 -0.60 2.16 1.08
CA THR A 39 0.56 2.49 1.93
C THR A 39 1.69 1.48 1.74
N ARG A 40 1.37 0.19 1.61
CA ARG A 40 2.38 -0.84 1.33
C ARG A 40 3.04 -0.64 -0.03
N ALA A 41 2.27 -0.33 -1.08
CA ALA A 41 2.82 -0.07 -2.40
C ALA A 41 3.75 1.16 -2.39
N ASP A 42 3.37 2.21 -1.67
CA ASP A 42 4.19 3.41 -1.51
C ASP A 42 5.45 3.16 -0.70
N PHE A 43 5.37 2.37 0.38
CA PHE A 43 6.54 1.92 1.12
C PHE A 43 7.51 1.14 0.22
N MET A 44 7.02 0.20 -0.59
CA MET A 44 7.86 -0.57 -1.52
C MET A 44 8.55 0.33 -2.55
N ARG A 45 7.83 1.34 -3.05
CA ARG A 45 8.38 2.35 -3.97
C ARG A 45 9.48 3.17 -3.30
N GLN A 46 9.23 3.66 -2.09
CA GLN A 46 10.19 4.42 -1.30
C GLN A 46 11.42 3.60 -0.94
N SER A 47 11.25 2.32 -0.58
CA SER A 47 12.34 1.38 -0.31
C SER A 47 13.26 1.24 -1.52
N LYS A 48 12.69 1.04 -2.72
CA LYS A 48 13.48 0.88 -3.94
C LYS A 48 14.30 2.13 -4.29
N VAL A 49 13.72 3.31 -4.08
CA VAL A 49 14.43 4.58 -4.24
C VAL A 49 15.55 4.68 -3.21
N TYR A 50 15.26 4.36 -1.95
CA TYR A 50 16.24 4.37 -0.87
C TYR A 50 17.41 3.43 -1.14
N ASP A 51 17.16 2.19 -1.60
CA ASP A 51 18.18 1.20 -1.95
C ASP A 51 19.14 1.73 -3.03
N THR A 52 18.59 2.47 -4.00
CA THR A 52 19.39 3.11 -5.06
C THR A 52 20.28 4.21 -4.48
N VAL A 53 19.70 5.10 -3.66
CA VAL A 53 20.40 6.25 -3.08
C VAL A 53 21.47 5.80 -2.08
N ILE A 54 21.19 4.80 -1.24
CA ILE A 54 22.17 4.27 -0.29
C ILE A 54 23.29 3.53 -1.02
N GLY A 55 22.99 2.78 -2.09
CA GLY A 55 24.00 2.12 -2.91
C GLY A 55 24.98 3.12 -3.54
N GLN A 56 24.46 4.22 -4.10
CA GLN A 56 25.29 5.31 -4.63
C GLN A 56 26.13 5.98 -3.54
N HIS A 57 25.54 6.24 -2.37
CA HIS A 57 26.25 6.82 -1.24
C HIS A 57 27.40 5.92 -0.77
N LEU A 58 27.14 4.62 -0.57
CA LEU A 58 28.16 3.65 -0.17
C LEU A 58 29.30 3.57 -1.19
N GLN A 59 28.97 3.55 -2.48
CA GLN A 59 29.97 3.51 -3.55
C GLN A 59 30.85 4.77 -3.55
N SER A 60 30.27 5.96 -3.38
CA SER A 60 31.02 7.22 -3.29
C SER A 60 31.97 7.21 -2.09
N ARG A 61 31.48 6.83 -0.91
CA ARG A 61 32.28 6.75 0.32
C ARG A 61 33.42 5.74 0.18
N TYR A 62 33.14 4.58 -0.41
CA TYR A 62 34.17 3.58 -0.68
C TYR A 62 35.27 4.12 -1.60
N SER A 63 34.90 4.80 -2.69
CA SER A 63 35.89 5.41 -3.61
C SER A 63 36.71 6.52 -2.96
N GLU A 64 36.09 7.33 -2.10
CA GLU A 64 36.77 8.42 -1.37
C GLU A 64 37.82 7.86 -0.40
N GLU A 65 37.49 6.80 0.32
CA GLU A 65 38.42 6.16 1.27
C GLU A 65 39.51 5.36 0.56
N SER A 66 39.18 4.66 -0.53
CA SER A 66 40.16 3.93 -1.34
C SER A 66 41.17 4.87 -2.03
N ALA A 67 40.76 6.09 -2.40
CA ALA A 67 41.66 7.10 -2.93
C ALA A 67 42.64 7.63 -1.87
N LYS A 68 42.25 7.68 -0.59
CA LYS A 68 43.11 8.10 0.52
C LYS A 68 44.05 6.98 0.97
N ASN A 69 43.56 5.75 0.97
CA ASN A 69 44.31 4.57 1.37
C ASN A 69 44.22 3.46 0.30
N PRO A 70 45.29 3.22 -0.48
CA PRO A 70 45.31 2.18 -1.50
C PRO A 70 45.15 0.76 -0.97
N SER A 71 45.43 0.53 0.33
CA SER A 71 45.20 -0.78 0.97
C SER A 71 43.76 -0.95 1.46
N PHE A 72 42.90 0.06 1.33
CA PHE A 72 41.52 0.02 1.78
C PHE A 72 40.75 -1.06 1.02
N GLY A 73 40.26 -2.05 1.76
CA GLY A 73 39.54 -3.20 1.22
C GLY A 73 38.16 -3.38 1.85
N VAL A 74 37.48 -4.43 1.42
CA VAL A 74 36.11 -4.77 1.88
C VAL A 74 36.02 -5.12 3.37
N ASN A 75 37.15 -5.43 4.02
CA ASN A 75 37.22 -5.75 5.43
C ASN A 75 37.49 -4.52 6.31
N ASP A 76 37.79 -3.37 5.70
CA ASP A 76 38.07 -2.14 6.43
C ASP A 76 36.78 -1.42 6.82
N PHE A 77 36.84 -0.66 7.92
CA PHE A 77 35.70 0.08 8.42
C PHE A 77 35.36 1.25 7.49
N LEU A 78 34.15 1.24 6.93
CA LEU A 78 33.61 2.35 6.15
C LEU A 78 32.65 3.18 7.02
N ASP A 79 33.01 4.45 7.26
CA ASP A 79 32.11 5.36 7.99
C ASP A 79 30.91 5.78 7.13
N VAL A 80 29.72 5.39 7.60
CA VAL A 80 28.41 5.64 7.00
C VAL A 80 27.52 6.53 7.89
N SER A 81 28.12 7.27 8.82
CA SER A 81 27.41 8.20 9.72
C SER A 81 26.57 9.25 8.98
N THR A 82 27.03 9.65 7.78
CA THR A 82 26.37 10.62 6.89
C THR A 82 25.34 10.01 5.95
N ARG A 83 24.94 8.75 6.18
CA ARG A 83 23.96 8.07 5.33
C ARG A 83 22.65 8.86 5.20
N PRO A 84 22.02 8.84 4.02
CA PRO A 84 20.71 9.43 3.81
C PRO A 84 19.69 8.80 4.76
N ARG A 85 18.85 9.61 5.40
CA ARG A 85 17.79 9.15 6.29
C ARG A 85 16.46 9.20 5.55
N SER A 86 15.73 8.08 5.53
CA SER A 86 14.34 8.09 5.09
C SER A 86 13.47 8.67 6.19
N ARG A 87 12.52 9.53 5.81
CA ARG A 87 11.45 9.99 6.70
C ARG A 87 10.14 9.57 6.06
N HIS A 88 9.40 8.71 6.76
CA HIS A 88 8.04 8.41 6.34
C HIS A 88 7.19 9.65 6.57
N VAL A 89 6.50 10.08 5.51
CA VAL A 89 5.51 11.15 5.56
C VAL A 89 4.17 10.46 5.32
N GLU A 90 3.28 10.53 6.30
CA GLU A 90 1.95 9.95 6.14
C GLU A 90 1.22 10.63 4.98
N PRO A 91 0.47 9.86 4.16
CA PRO A 91 -0.36 10.43 3.11
C PRO A 91 -1.41 11.35 3.71
N ALA A 92 -1.72 12.43 2.99
CA ALA A 92 -2.73 13.38 3.42
C ALA A 92 -4.09 12.69 3.60
N PHE A 93 -4.93 13.18 4.52
CA PHE A 93 -6.26 12.60 4.76
C PHE A 93 -7.11 12.52 3.48
N ALA A 94 -7.04 13.52 2.61
CA ALA A 94 -7.75 13.52 1.34
C ALA A 94 -7.32 12.36 0.42
N GLN A 95 -6.03 12.01 0.41
CA GLN A 95 -5.52 10.87 -0.35
C GLN A 95 -6.03 9.55 0.25
N ARG A 96 -5.97 9.41 1.58
CA ARG A 96 -6.53 8.25 2.30
C ARG A 96 -8.02 8.06 2.03
N LEU A 97 -8.78 9.15 2.03
CA LEU A 97 -10.21 9.14 1.71
C LEU A 97 -10.46 8.72 0.25
N SER A 98 -9.66 9.25 -0.69
CA SER A 98 -9.78 8.87 -2.10
C SER A 98 -9.48 7.38 -2.32
N ALA A 99 -8.49 6.82 -1.62
CA ALA A 99 -8.18 5.40 -1.65
C ALA A 99 -9.29 4.52 -1.06
N ALA A 100 -10.00 5.01 -0.03
CA ALA A 100 -11.13 4.31 0.59
C ALA A 100 -12.44 4.40 -0.22
N SER A 101 -12.58 5.40 -1.09
CA SER A 101 -13.81 5.69 -1.84
C SER A 101 -14.42 4.51 -2.66
N PRO A 102 -13.66 3.65 -3.37
CA PRO A 102 -14.26 2.53 -4.09
C PRO A 102 -14.96 1.54 -3.16
N TYR A 103 -14.40 1.31 -1.95
CA TYR A 103 -14.99 0.40 -0.98
C TYR A 103 -16.24 1.00 -0.33
N GLN A 104 -16.24 2.31 -0.09
CA GLN A 104 -17.43 3.04 0.37
C GLN A 104 -18.58 2.92 -0.64
N GLY A 105 -18.29 3.11 -1.94
CA GLY A 105 -19.28 2.94 -3.00
C GLY A 105 -19.88 1.52 -3.02
N LEU A 106 -19.04 0.51 -2.80
CA LEU A 106 -19.50 -0.87 -2.72
C LEU A 106 -20.37 -1.14 -1.48
N LEU A 107 -20.06 -0.54 -0.33
CA LEU A 107 -20.90 -0.61 0.86
C LEU A 107 -22.27 0.05 0.64
N VAL A 108 -22.30 1.21 -0.02
CA VAL A 108 -23.55 1.87 -0.40
C VAL A 108 -24.38 0.97 -1.31
N LEU A 109 -23.76 0.32 -2.29
CA LEU A 109 -24.43 -0.63 -3.18
C LEU A 109 -25.02 -1.81 -2.39
N TRP A 110 -24.25 -2.41 -1.47
CA TRP A 110 -24.75 -3.49 -0.61
C TRP A 110 -25.96 -3.07 0.22
N ASN A 111 -25.91 -1.88 0.83
CA ASN A 111 -27.05 -1.34 1.58
C ASN A 111 -28.27 -1.12 0.69
N ALA A 112 -28.08 -0.57 -0.52
CA ALA A 112 -29.16 -0.38 -1.48
C ALA A 112 -29.81 -1.72 -1.88
N LEU A 113 -29.01 -2.75 -2.14
CA LEU A 113 -29.52 -4.10 -2.45
C LEU A 113 -30.33 -4.70 -1.30
N LEU A 114 -29.86 -4.55 -0.06
CA LEU A 114 -30.59 -5.00 1.13
C LEU A 114 -31.91 -4.27 1.30
N VAL A 115 -31.94 -2.95 1.10
CA VAL A 115 -33.17 -2.14 1.16
C VAL A 115 -34.16 -2.57 0.08
N VAL A 116 -33.71 -2.72 -1.17
CA VAL A 116 -34.57 -3.17 -2.27
C VAL A 116 -35.13 -4.58 -2.00
N ALA A 117 -34.30 -5.49 -1.49
CA ALA A 117 -34.73 -6.83 -1.11
C ALA A 117 -35.77 -6.79 0.04
N ALA A 118 -35.55 -5.95 1.06
CA ALA A 118 -36.47 -5.78 2.17
C ALA A 118 -37.82 -5.21 1.70
N ILE A 119 -37.82 -4.18 0.85
CA ILE A 119 -39.04 -3.61 0.27
C ILE A 119 -39.77 -4.66 -0.58
N SER A 120 -39.05 -5.39 -1.42
CA SER A 120 -39.63 -6.44 -2.28
C SER A 120 -40.24 -7.57 -1.46
N ALA A 121 -39.56 -7.98 -0.38
CA ALA A 121 -40.08 -8.95 0.56
C ALA A 121 -41.34 -8.41 1.26
N PHE A 122 -41.28 -7.18 1.78
CA PHE A 122 -42.43 -6.52 2.42
C PHE A 122 -43.64 -6.50 1.49
N VAL A 123 -43.51 -5.99 0.26
CA VAL A 123 -44.59 -5.97 -0.73
C VAL A 123 -45.15 -7.37 -1.01
N ARG A 124 -44.29 -8.40 -1.10
CA ARG A 124 -44.72 -9.77 -1.39
C ARG A 124 -45.41 -10.45 -0.20
N PHE A 125 -44.98 -10.15 1.02
CA PHE A 125 -45.52 -10.75 2.25
C PHE A 125 -46.72 -9.97 2.81
N ASP A 126 -46.80 -8.65 2.59
CA ASP A 126 -47.90 -7.77 2.99
C ASP A 126 -49.07 -7.82 1.99
N ALA A 127 -48.84 -8.25 0.75
CA ALA A 127 -49.90 -8.52 -0.23
C ALA A 127 -50.64 -9.87 -0.01
N ARG A 128 -50.49 -10.50 1.16
CA ARG A 128 -51.25 -11.68 1.62
C ARG A 128 -51.94 -11.35 2.93
#